data_AF-A0A250IPU9-F1
#
_entry.id   AF-A0A250IPU9-F1
#
_cell.length_a   1.000
_cell.length_b   1.000
_cell.length_c   1.000
_cell.angle_alpha   90.00
_cell.angle_beta   90.00
_cell.angle_gamma   90.00
#
_symmetry.space_group_name_H-M   'P 1'
#
loop_
_entity.id
_entity.type
_entity.pdbx_description
1 polymer ?
#
loop_
_entity_poly.entity_id
_entity_poly.type
_entity_poly.pdbx_seq_one_letter_code
_entity_poly.pdbx_strand_id
1 'polypeptide(L)'
;MRKGWWLLCVALMGAACARSTPAQRPAGEAGSGMAFKSSLAVLLEHRAELALTPELVGRFEQMDFSLHEKNIVLQRQLEALREKNKKGARPWHGGYMGGGSHDVHGGKGGSMSGPADEDQQKLLRRERLERIEATLREMQDNDSQAYLQAEGLLTDAQKPRARELFSLERDKLLKQLDAMHYQIRKGEY
;
A
#
# COMPACT_ATOMS: atom_id res chain seq x y z
N MET A 1 33.43 60.26 -34.09
CA MET A 1 32.01 59.90 -33.90
C MET A 1 31.82 58.42 -34.20
N ARG A 2 30.91 57.75 -33.45
CA ARG A 2 30.49 56.31 -33.50
C ARG A 2 31.47 55.35 -32.78
N LYS A 3 31.33 55.06 -31.48
CA LYS A 3 30.35 54.20 -30.76
C LYS A 3 30.18 52.80 -31.36
N GLY A 4 30.47 51.77 -30.57
CA GLY A 4 29.62 50.58 -30.55
C GLY A 4 30.31 49.23 -30.40
N TRP A 5 30.17 48.68 -29.20
CA TRP A 5 29.90 47.27 -28.89
C TRP A 5 31.02 46.22 -28.83
N TRP A 6 31.32 45.84 -27.60
CA TRP A 6 31.60 44.46 -27.18
C TRP A 6 30.52 43.50 -27.68
N LEU A 7 30.88 42.28 -28.06
CA LEU A 7 30.30 41.07 -27.44
C LEU A 7 31.02 39.78 -27.86
N LEU A 8 31.41 39.08 -26.79
CA LEU A 8 31.96 37.75 -26.65
C LEU A 8 30.97 36.69 -27.15
N CYS A 9 31.39 35.75 -28.00
CA CYS A 9 30.65 34.50 -28.25
C CYS A 9 31.53 33.31 -27.89
N VAL A 10 31.57 32.98 -26.59
CA VAL A 10 32.04 31.67 -26.11
C VAL A 10 30.88 30.70 -26.29
N ALA A 11 30.96 29.85 -27.31
CA ALA A 11 30.01 28.77 -27.50
C ALA A 11 30.22 27.73 -26.37
N LEU A 12 29.26 27.69 -25.44
CA LEU A 12 29.13 26.62 -24.46
C LEU A 12 28.96 25.28 -25.19
N MET A 13 29.90 24.36 -24.97
CA MET A 13 29.69 22.95 -25.27
C MET A 13 28.56 22.42 -24.39
N GLY A 14 27.53 21.87 -25.04
CA GLY A 14 26.42 21.19 -24.39
C GLY A 14 26.92 19.99 -23.61
N ALA A 15 26.90 20.09 -22.28
CA ALA A 15 26.89 18.93 -21.42
C ALA A 15 25.59 18.17 -21.71
N ALA A 16 25.71 17.06 -22.43
CA ALA A 16 24.68 16.04 -22.48
C ALA A 16 24.54 15.46 -21.07
N CYS A 17 23.66 16.06 -20.27
CA CYS A 17 23.16 15.43 -19.06
C CYS A 17 22.43 14.16 -19.49
N ALA A 18 23.13 13.03 -19.38
CA ALA A 18 22.53 11.71 -19.37
C ALA A 18 21.47 11.71 -18.27
N ARG A 19 20.22 11.91 -18.67
CA ARG A 19 19.04 11.79 -17.81
C ARG A 19 18.93 10.30 -17.51
N SER A 20 19.56 9.89 -16.41
CA SER A 20 19.37 8.58 -15.81
C SER A 20 17.87 8.41 -15.59
N THR A 21 17.27 7.57 -16.44
CA THR A 21 15.90 7.08 -16.30
C THR A 21 15.73 6.59 -14.87
N PRO A 22 14.73 7.06 -14.11
CA PRO A 22 14.43 6.44 -12.84
C PRO A 22 14.12 4.98 -13.14
N ALA A 23 14.83 4.08 -12.47
CA ALA A 23 14.59 2.66 -12.52
C ALA A 23 13.09 2.43 -12.38
N GLN A 24 12.46 1.94 -13.46
CA GLN A 24 11.12 1.38 -13.40
C GLN A 24 11.20 0.23 -12.41
N ARG A 25 10.74 0.47 -11.17
CA ARG A 25 10.31 -0.61 -10.30
C ARG A 25 9.34 -1.45 -11.14
N PRO A 26 9.51 -2.78 -11.22
CA PRO A 26 8.62 -3.60 -12.01
C PRO A 26 7.19 -3.35 -11.52
N ALA A 27 6.39 -2.71 -12.37
CA ALA A 27 4.94 -2.68 -12.26
C ALA A 27 4.43 -4.08 -12.62
N GLY A 28 4.72 -5.04 -11.75
CA GLY A 28 4.22 -6.41 -11.81
C GLY A 28 3.24 -6.58 -10.66
N GLU A 29 2.01 -6.95 -11.02
CA GLU A 29 0.91 -7.33 -10.13
C GLU A 29 0.24 -6.19 -9.35
N ALA A 30 -0.67 -5.50 -10.04
CA ALA A 30 -1.84 -4.89 -9.41
C ALA A 30 -2.80 -5.99 -8.89
N GLY A 31 -2.33 -6.84 -7.99
CA GLY A 31 -3.16 -7.79 -7.26
C GLY A 31 -3.67 -7.12 -5.99
N SER A 32 -4.76 -6.34 -6.09
CA SER A 32 -5.59 -5.80 -4.98
C SER A 32 -4.94 -5.87 -3.58
N GLY A 33 -3.80 -5.23 -3.44
CA GLY A 33 -3.02 -5.17 -2.22
C GLY A 33 -2.83 -3.71 -1.94
N MET A 34 -3.35 -3.24 -0.81
CA MET A 34 -3.15 -1.86 -0.38
C MET A 34 -1.66 -1.54 -0.47
N ALA A 35 -1.29 -0.69 -1.42
CA ALA A 35 0.06 -0.15 -1.52
C ALA A 35 0.20 0.90 -0.41
N PHE A 36 0.49 0.43 0.80
CA PHE A 36 0.82 1.29 1.93
C PHE A 36 2.08 2.05 1.58
N LYS A 37 1.95 3.37 1.49
CA LYS A 37 3.09 4.26 1.36
C LYS A 37 3.59 4.60 2.77
N SER A 38 4.86 4.33 3.05
CA SER A 38 5.43 4.69 4.34
C SER A 38 5.47 6.22 4.49
N SER A 39 5.30 6.67 5.73
CA SER A 39 5.50 8.07 6.12
C SER A 39 6.87 8.60 5.68
N LEU A 40 7.91 7.78 5.78
CA LEU A 40 9.26 8.12 5.35
C LEU A 40 9.37 8.31 3.84
N ALA A 41 8.72 7.44 3.04
CA ALA A 41 8.66 7.63 1.60
C ALA A 41 7.97 8.95 1.22
N VAL A 42 6.94 9.36 1.95
CA VAL A 42 6.29 10.68 1.76
C VAL A 42 7.28 11.81 2.04
N LEU A 43 8.00 11.78 3.18
CA LEU A 43 8.99 12.82 3.49
C LEU A 43 10.11 12.89 2.44
N LEU A 44 10.57 11.74 1.94
CA LEU A 44 11.60 11.64 0.90
C LEU A 44 11.15 12.17 -0.47
N GLU A 45 9.88 11.98 -0.82
CA GLU A 45 9.31 12.57 -2.04
C GLU A 45 9.20 14.09 -1.95
N HIS A 46 8.87 14.59 -0.75
CA HIS A 46 8.76 16.02 -0.46
C HIS A 46 10.08 16.65 0.03
N ARG A 47 11.23 16.00 -0.24
CA ARG A 47 12.54 16.44 0.26
C ARG A 47 12.93 17.87 -0.12
N ALA A 48 12.58 18.31 -1.33
CA ALA A 48 12.88 19.66 -1.80
C ALA A 48 11.99 20.70 -1.10
N GLU A 49 10.73 20.37 -0.90
CA GLU A 49 9.74 21.20 -0.19
C GLU A 49 10.08 21.35 1.29
N LEU A 50 10.57 20.27 1.92
CA LEU A 50 11.03 20.27 3.30
C LEU A 50 12.46 20.79 3.45
N ALA A 51 13.14 21.16 2.37
CA ALA A 51 14.56 21.55 2.38
C ALA A 51 15.44 20.56 3.15
N LEU A 52 15.23 19.25 2.95
CA LEU A 52 16.03 18.21 3.62
C LEU A 52 17.47 18.26 3.12
N THR A 53 18.42 18.22 4.05
CA THR A 53 19.84 18.10 3.69
C THR A 53 20.15 16.69 3.17
N PRO A 54 21.23 16.51 2.38
CA PRO A 54 21.63 15.18 1.90
C PRO A 54 21.84 14.18 3.04
N GLU A 55 22.33 14.63 4.19
CA GLU A 55 22.55 13.80 5.38
C GLU A 55 21.22 13.33 5.98
N LEU A 56 20.21 14.21 6.04
CA LEU A 56 18.86 13.84 6.49
C LEU A 56 18.20 12.86 5.52
N VAL A 57 18.35 13.07 4.21
CA VAL A 57 17.85 12.14 3.19
C VAL A 57 18.46 10.75 3.39
N GLY A 58 19.77 10.64 3.56
CA GLY A 58 20.43 9.35 3.81
C GLY A 58 19.95 8.67 5.09
N ARG A 59 19.71 9.43 6.18
CA ARG A 59 19.12 8.88 7.41
C ARG A 59 17.69 8.39 7.20
N PHE A 60 16.89 9.12 6.44
CA PHE A 60 15.50 8.76 6.18
C PHE A 60 15.41 7.51 5.30
N GLU A 61 16.27 7.38 4.29
CA GLU A 61 16.39 6.17 3.48
C GLU A 61 16.79 4.95 4.31
N GLN A 62 17.73 5.11 5.26
CA GLN A 62 18.10 4.03 6.17
C GLN A 62 16.95 3.60 7.09
N MET A 63 16.20 4.57 7.62
CA MET A 63 15.02 4.28 8.44
C MET A 63 13.91 3.60 7.61
N ASP A 64 13.71 4.01 6.36
CA ASP A 64 12.70 3.42 5.46
C ASP A 64 13.06 1.98 5.11
N PHE A 65 14.35 1.70 4.89
CA PHE A 65 14.85 0.35 4.71
C PHE A 65 14.59 -0.52 5.95
N SER A 66 14.91 -0.02 7.16
CA SER A 66 14.65 -0.76 8.40
C SER A 66 13.16 -0.99 8.66
N LEU A 67 12.32 0.01 8.36
CA LEU A 67 10.87 -0.12 8.43
C LEU A 67 10.36 -1.19 7.47
N HIS A 68 10.89 -1.23 6.24
CA HIS A 68 10.55 -2.26 5.26
C HIS A 68 10.92 -3.66 5.75
N GLU A 69 12.12 -3.83 6.33
CA GLU A 69 12.54 -5.12 6.91
C GLU A 69 11.62 -5.58 8.04
N LYS A 70 11.19 -4.68 8.93
CA LYS A 70 10.22 -5.00 9.99
C LYS A 70 8.87 -5.43 9.42
N ASN A 71 8.41 -4.74 8.38
CA ASN A 71 7.09 -4.96 7.81
C ASN A 71 7.04 -6.14 6.82
N ILE A 72 8.17 -6.65 6.32
CA ILE A 72 8.17 -7.75 5.33
C ILE A 72 7.52 -9.03 5.87
N VAL A 73 7.71 -9.32 7.18
CA VAL A 73 7.10 -10.49 7.82
C VAL A 73 5.58 -10.31 7.92
N LEU A 74 5.13 -9.11 8.28
CA LEU A 74 3.71 -8.76 8.39
C LEU A 74 3.02 -8.77 7.01
N GLN A 75 3.71 -8.30 5.96
CA GLN A 75 3.24 -8.38 4.59
C GLN A 75 3.02 -9.84 4.14
N ARG A 76 4.00 -10.72 4.41
CA ARG A 76 3.85 -12.16 4.12
C ARG A 76 2.70 -12.80 4.89
N GLN A 77 2.47 -12.39 6.14
CA GLN A 77 1.32 -12.86 6.91
C GLN A 77 -0.02 -12.41 6.29
N LEU A 78 -0.11 -11.15 5.86
CA LEU A 78 -1.29 -10.63 5.16
C LEU A 78 -1.56 -11.38 3.86
N GLU A 79 -0.53 -11.62 3.06
CA GLU A 79 -0.64 -12.40 1.81
C GLU A 79 -1.13 -13.82 2.08
N ALA A 80 -0.57 -14.50 3.09
CA ALA A 80 -1.00 -15.84 3.48
C ALA A 80 -2.47 -15.87 3.96
N LEU A 81 -2.93 -14.84 4.68
CA LEU A 81 -4.32 -14.71 5.11
C LEU A 81 -5.26 -14.43 3.93
N ARG A 82 -4.83 -13.64 2.93
CA ARG A 82 -5.59 -13.37 1.69
C ARG A 82 -5.71 -14.58 0.78
N GLU A 83 -4.64 -15.35 0.59
CA GLU A 83 -4.66 -16.56 -0.26
C GLU A 83 -5.57 -17.66 0.30
N LYS A 84 -5.71 -17.75 1.63
CA LYS A 84 -6.72 -18.61 2.27
C LYS A 84 -8.16 -18.20 1.92
N ASN A 85 -8.42 -16.93 1.59
CA ASN A 85 -9.73 -16.47 1.14
C ASN A 85 -10.05 -17.00 -0.26
N LYS A 86 -9.12 -16.88 -1.22
CA LYS A 86 -9.31 -17.34 -2.61
C LYS A 86 -9.60 -18.85 -2.70
N LYS A 87 -8.95 -19.66 -1.87
CA LYS A 87 -9.15 -21.12 -1.86
C LYS A 87 -10.50 -21.55 -1.25
N GLY A 88 -11.05 -20.75 -0.34
CA GLY A 88 -12.38 -20.96 0.25
C GLY A 88 -13.52 -20.33 -0.57
N ALA A 89 -13.23 -19.27 -1.32
CA ALA A 89 -14.12 -18.63 -2.28
C ALA A 89 -14.12 -19.39 -3.62
N ARG A 90 -14.40 -20.70 -3.59
CA ARG A 90 -14.94 -21.33 -4.80
C ARG A 90 -16.33 -20.72 -5.01
N PRO A 91 -16.66 -20.20 -6.20
CA PRO A 91 -17.98 -19.67 -6.47
C PRO A 91 -18.97 -20.80 -6.23
N TRP A 92 -19.72 -20.70 -5.13
CA TRP A 92 -20.91 -21.50 -4.92
C TRP A 92 -21.84 -21.17 -6.08
N HIS A 93 -22.06 -22.13 -6.97
CA HIS A 93 -23.04 -22.05 -8.03
C HIS A 93 -24.41 -21.76 -7.41
N GLY A 94 -24.85 -20.51 -7.51
CA GLY A 94 -26.13 -20.06 -6.99
C GLY A 94 -26.55 -18.77 -7.67
N GLY A 95 -26.98 -18.86 -8.94
CA GLY A 95 -27.41 -17.68 -9.68
C GLY A 95 -27.72 -17.86 -11.17
N TYR A 96 -28.71 -18.70 -11.51
CA TYR A 96 -29.67 -18.52 -12.62
C TYR A 96 -29.28 -17.57 -13.77
N MET A 97 -29.00 -18.12 -14.95
CA MET A 97 -29.56 -17.77 -16.28
C MET A 97 -28.76 -18.51 -17.37
N GLY A 98 -29.38 -19.47 -18.05
CA GLY A 98 -28.79 -20.15 -19.21
C GLY A 98 -29.46 -21.49 -19.48
N GLY A 99 -30.56 -21.46 -20.23
CA GLY A 99 -31.35 -22.64 -20.56
C GLY A 99 -30.55 -23.71 -21.29
N GLY A 100 -30.63 -24.94 -20.78
CA GLY A 100 -30.15 -26.14 -21.42
C GLY A 100 -30.99 -27.30 -20.90
N SER A 101 -31.94 -27.72 -21.71
CA SER A 101 -32.75 -28.92 -21.49
C SER A 101 -31.82 -30.12 -21.37
N HIS A 102 -31.83 -30.78 -20.20
CA HIS A 102 -31.37 -32.16 -20.07
C HIS A 102 -32.24 -32.85 -19.03
N ASP A 103 -33.08 -33.74 -19.55
CA ASP A 103 -33.85 -34.70 -18.79
C ASP A 103 -32.94 -35.75 -18.11
N VAL A 104 -33.54 -36.36 -17.09
CA VAL A 104 -33.32 -37.71 -16.56
C VAL A 104 -32.21 -37.94 -15.50
N HIS A 105 -32.68 -38.56 -14.41
CA HIS A 105 -31.99 -39.31 -13.34
C HIS A 105 -31.44 -38.55 -12.11
N GLY A 106 -32.31 -38.48 -11.09
CA GLY A 106 -32.11 -39.28 -9.87
C GLY A 106 -30.75 -39.19 -9.20
N GLY A 107 -30.57 -38.18 -8.36
CA GLY A 107 -29.42 -38.09 -7.46
C GLY A 107 -29.73 -37.19 -6.29
N LYS A 108 -30.30 -37.75 -5.22
CA LYS A 108 -30.25 -37.19 -3.87
C LYS A 108 -28.78 -37.01 -3.48
N GLY A 109 -28.22 -35.85 -3.78
CA GLY A 109 -26.92 -35.38 -3.31
C GLY A 109 -27.13 -34.10 -2.53
N GLY A 110 -28.00 -34.13 -1.51
CA GLY A 110 -28.13 -33.03 -0.58
C GLY A 110 -26.77 -32.81 0.06
N SER A 111 -26.17 -31.64 -0.20
CA SER A 111 -25.01 -31.19 0.53
C SER A 111 -25.41 -31.12 2.00
N MET A 112 -25.02 -32.13 2.79
CA MET A 112 -25.31 -32.24 4.22
C MET A 112 -24.40 -31.29 5.04
N SER A 113 -24.25 -30.05 4.59
CA SER A 113 -23.65 -29.01 5.42
C SER A 113 -24.76 -28.49 6.33
N GLY A 114 -24.86 -29.04 7.53
CA GLY A 114 -25.84 -28.58 8.52
C GLY A 114 -25.52 -27.14 8.97
N PRO A 115 -26.44 -26.45 9.66
CA PRO A 115 -26.22 -25.09 10.18
C PRO A 115 -24.97 -24.96 11.07
N ALA A 116 -24.53 -26.05 11.71
CA ALA A 116 -23.30 -26.11 12.50
C ALA A 116 -22.01 -25.86 11.67
N ASP A 117 -21.96 -26.32 10.41
CA ASP A 117 -20.80 -26.11 9.53
C ASP A 117 -20.73 -24.67 9.02
N GLU A 118 -21.89 -24.03 8.77
CA GLU A 118 -21.96 -22.63 8.37
C GLU A 118 -21.50 -21.69 9.48
N ASP A 119 -21.91 -21.94 10.72
CA ASP A 119 -21.52 -21.12 11.86
C ASP A 119 -20.02 -21.26 12.16
N GLN A 120 -19.46 -22.46 12.02
CA GLN A 120 -18.02 -22.67 12.13
C GLN A 120 -17.24 -21.93 11.02
N GLN A 121 -17.74 -21.91 9.79
CA GLN A 121 -17.14 -21.14 8.70
C GLN A 121 -17.22 -19.62 8.94
N LYS A 122 -18.33 -19.11 9.48
CA LYS A 122 -18.48 -17.70 9.86
C LYS A 122 -17.47 -17.31 10.95
N LEU A 123 -17.28 -18.16 11.95
CA LEU A 123 -16.28 -17.93 13.01
C LEU A 123 -14.86 -17.88 12.44
N LEU A 124 -14.48 -18.83 11.59
CA LEU A 124 -13.17 -18.82 10.93
C LEU A 124 -12.96 -17.60 10.03
N ARG A 125 -14.01 -17.15 9.33
CA ARG A 125 -13.99 -15.91 8.55
C ARG A 125 -13.74 -14.71 9.45
N ARG A 126 -14.45 -14.60 10.58
CA ARG A 126 -14.30 -13.50 11.54
C ARG A 126 -12.90 -13.49 12.15
N GLU A 127 -12.41 -14.61 12.65
CA GLU A 127 -11.07 -14.72 13.24
C GLU A 127 -9.98 -14.31 12.24
N ARG A 128 -10.13 -14.70 10.97
CA ARG A 128 -9.20 -14.29 9.92
C ARG A 128 -9.20 -12.78 9.69
N LEU A 129 -10.37 -12.15 9.69
CA LEU A 129 -10.50 -10.70 9.53
C LEU A 129 -9.85 -9.97 10.71
N GLU A 130 -10.12 -10.42 11.94
CA GLU A 130 -9.50 -9.88 13.14
C GLU A 130 -7.96 -9.99 13.06
N ARG A 131 -7.41 -11.09 12.52
CA ARG A 131 -5.97 -11.23 12.27
C ARG A 131 -5.45 -10.25 11.21
N ILE A 132 -6.18 -10.07 10.10
CA ILE A 132 -5.81 -9.11 9.05
C ILE A 132 -5.77 -7.68 9.63
N GLU A 133 -6.79 -7.30 10.40
CA GLU A 133 -6.88 -6.00 11.05
C GLU A 133 -5.74 -5.78 12.04
N ALA A 134 -5.43 -6.78 12.87
CA ALA A 134 -4.32 -6.73 13.81
C ALA A 134 -2.97 -6.52 13.10
N THR A 135 -2.70 -7.29 12.03
CA THR A 135 -1.44 -7.16 11.27
C THR A 135 -1.31 -5.79 10.59
N LEU A 136 -2.41 -5.24 10.05
CA LEU A 136 -2.40 -3.90 9.46
C LEU A 136 -2.16 -2.80 10.49
N ARG A 137 -2.76 -2.93 11.67
CA ARG A 137 -2.54 -2.00 12.79
C ARG A 137 -1.07 -2.03 13.23
N GLU A 138 -0.46 -3.21 13.34
CA GLU A 138 0.96 -3.35 13.70
C GLU A 138 1.88 -2.67 12.66
N MET A 139 1.59 -2.83 11.36
CA MET A 139 2.33 -2.12 10.31
C MET A 139 2.19 -0.59 10.43
N GLN A 140 1.00 -0.10 10.79
CA GLN A 140 0.73 1.32 11.01
C GLN A 140 1.45 1.86 12.26
N ASP A 141 1.52 1.07 13.33
CA ASP A 141 2.25 1.42 14.54
C ASP A 141 3.76 1.52 14.24
N ASN A 142 4.30 0.58 13.47
CA ASN A 142 5.69 0.62 12.99
C ASN A 142 5.97 1.89 12.17
N ASP A 143 5.08 2.25 11.24
CA ASP A 143 5.21 3.45 10.43
C ASP A 143 5.12 4.73 11.29
N SER A 144 4.20 4.77 12.25
CA SER A 144 4.05 5.91 13.18
C SER A 144 5.29 6.10 14.04
N GLN A 145 5.90 5.02 14.53
CA GLN A 145 7.16 5.08 15.27
C GLN A 145 8.32 5.58 14.39
N ALA A 146 8.41 5.11 13.15
CA ALA A 146 9.42 5.56 12.20
C ALA A 146 9.26 7.06 11.87
N TYR A 147 8.02 7.52 11.70
CA TYR A 147 7.72 8.94 11.53
C TYR A 147 8.17 9.78 12.73
N LEU A 148 7.84 9.38 13.96
CA LEU A 148 8.24 10.12 15.17
C LEU A 148 9.76 10.23 15.31
N GLN A 149 10.50 9.17 14.94
CA GLN A 149 11.96 9.20 14.90
C GLN A 149 12.48 10.20 13.85
N ALA A 150 11.90 10.19 12.65
CA ALA A 150 12.26 11.12 11.59
C ALA A 150 11.93 12.57 11.95
N GLU A 151 10.75 12.81 12.53
CA GLU A 151 10.32 14.13 12.98
C GLU A 151 11.28 14.71 14.05
N GLY A 152 11.81 13.86 14.94
CA GLY A 152 12.82 14.26 15.92
C GLY A 152 14.13 14.77 15.32
N LEU A 153 14.42 14.44 14.05
CA LEU A 153 15.58 14.92 13.30
C LEU A 153 15.31 16.20 12.51
N LEU A 154 14.04 16.55 12.32
CA LEU A 154 13.65 17.76 11.60
C LEU A 154 13.83 19.01 12.46
N THR A 155 14.13 20.13 11.82
CA THR A 155 14.11 21.44 12.46
C THR A 155 12.68 21.87 12.79
N ASP A 156 12.53 22.78 13.75
CA ASP A 156 11.20 23.29 14.13
C ASP A 156 10.47 24.00 12.99
N ALA A 157 11.21 24.56 12.02
CA ALA A 157 10.63 25.14 10.81
C ALA A 157 10.07 24.07 9.83
N GLN A 158 10.65 22.87 9.82
CA GLN A 158 10.25 21.78 8.93
C GLN A 158 9.07 20.95 9.49
N LYS A 159 8.99 20.82 10.81
CA LYS A 159 7.99 19.97 11.48
C LYS A 159 6.53 20.28 11.10
N PRO A 160 6.06 21.55 11.02
CA PRO A 160 4.67 21.82 10.67
C PRO A 160 4.30 21.23 9.32
N ARG A 161 5.15 21.42 8.30
CA ARG A 161 4.89 20.89 6.96
C ARG A 161 4.99 19.38 6.90
N ALA A 162 5.95 18.78 7.60
CA ALA A 162 6.07 17.33 7.70
C ALA A 162 4.85 16.68 8.38
N ARG A 163 4.27 17.32 9.40
CA ARG A 163 3.03 16.86 10.07
C ARG A 163 1.83 16.90 9.17
N GLU A 164 1.69 17.95 8.36
CA GLU A 164 0.61 18.05 7.37
C GLU A 164 0.70 16.92 6.35
N LEU A 165 1.89 16.70 5.77
CA LEU A 165 2.11 15.62 4.80
C LEU A 165 1.80 14.24 5.39
N PHE A 166 2.25 13.98 6.61
CA PHE A 166 1.96 12.72 7.30
C PHE A 166 0.46 12.54 7.60
N SER A 167 -0.20 13.60 8.10
CA SER A 167 -1.63 13.55 8.42
C SER A 167 -2.47 13.27 7.18
N LEU A 168 -2.14 13.91 6.05
CA LEU A 168 -2.82 13.68 4.78
C LEU A 168 -2.69 12.23 4.31
N GLU A 169 -1.50 11.64 4.41
CA GLU A 169 -1.31 10.25 3.98
C GLU A 169 -2.01 9.26 4.93
N ARG A 170 -1.92 9.50 6.24
CA ARG A 170 -2.64 8.72 7.25
C ARG A 170 -4.15 8.76 7.05
N ASP A 171 -4.71 9.92 6.68
CA ASP A 171 -6.15 10.03 6.42
C ASP A 171 -6.57 9.27 5.16
N LYS A 172 -5.74 9.24 4.11
CA LYS A 172 -5.99 8.39 2.93
C LYS A 172 -5.98 6.91 3.30
N LEU A 173 -5.02 6.52 4.13
CA LEU A 173 -4.88 5.16 4.62
C LEU A 173 -6.11 4.69 5.40
N LEU A 174 -6.55 5.50 6.36
CA LEU A 174 -7.73 5.21 7.18
C LEU A 174 -8.98 5.04 6.30
N LYS A 175 -9.15 5.90 5.30
CA LYS A 175 -10.24 5.76 4.32
C LYS A 175 -10.16 4.46 3.52
N GLN A 176 -8.97 4.01 3.15
CA GLN A 176 -8.78 2.72 2.46
C GLN A 176 -9.13 1.54 3.37
N LEU A 177 -8.72 1.59 4.64
CA LEU A 177 -9.07 0.58 5.64
C LEU A 177 -10.58 0.53 5.91
N ASP A 178 -11.23 1.68 6.05
CA ASP A 178 -12.68 1.76 6.24
C ASP A 178 -13.44 1.22 5.02
N ALA A 179 -12.98 1.54 3.81
CA ALA A 179 -13.57 1.00 2.58
C ALA A 179 -13.42 -0.53 2.51
N MET A 180 -12.26 -1.06 2.93
CA MET A 180 -12.05 -2.50 3.02
C MET A 180 -12.99 -3.14 4.05
N HIS A 181 -13.10 -2.58 5.26
CA HIS A 181 -14.03 -3.07 6.29
C HIS A 181 -15.48 -3.05 5.80
N TYR A 182 -15.84 -2.05 4.98
CA TYR A 182 -17.14 -1.98 4.36
C TYR A 182 -17.37 -3.11 3.35
N GLN A 183 -16.41 -3.35 2.44
CA GLN A 183 -16.47 -4.45 1.46
C GLN A 183 -16.51 -5.82 2.13
N ILE A 184 -15.69 -6.02 3.16
CA ILE A 184 -15.64 -7.24 3.96
C ILE A 184 -17.01 -7.52 4.60
N ARG A 185 -17.64 -6.51 5.20
CA ARG A 185 -18.98 -6.65 5.81
C ARG A 185 -20.06 -6.99 4.79
N LYS A 186 -19.93 -6.51 3.56
CA LYS A 186 -20.84 -6.83 2.46
C LYS A 186 -20.62 -8.19 1.81
N GLY A 187 -19.51 -8.86 2.13
CA GLY A 187 -19.17 -10.13 1.51
C GLY A 187 -18.46 -10.00 0.16
N GLU A 188 -18.05 -8.80 -0.23
CA GLU A 188 -17.51 -8.46 -1.55
C GLU A 188 -15.97 -8.55 -1.62
N TYR A 189 -15.31 -9.20 -0.65
CA TYR A 189 -13.85 -9.25 -0.47
C TYR A 189 -13.28 -10.66 -0.40
#